data_AF-A0ABD0R6G1-F1
#
_entry.id   AF-A0ABD0R6G1-F1
#
_cell.length_a   1.000
_cell.length_b   1.000
_cell.length_c   1.000
_cell.angle_alpha   90.00
_cell.angle_beta   90.00
_cell.angle_gamma   90.00
#
_symmetry.space_group_name_H-M   'P 1'
#
loop_
_entity.id
_entity.type
_entity.pdbx_description
1 polymer ?
#
loop_
_entity_poly.entity_id
_entity_poly.type
_entity_poly.pdbx_seq_one_letter_code
_entity_poly.pdbx_strand_id
1 'polypeptide(L)'
;MQAISKAGSGMLRFVEAVMGYCDVARDIKPKREKVARLERNFFQSKRELERIQNELSAIQKELGALGDKYEAAMTEKQLLQEEAEVMERRLVAADKLISGLGSENKRWTEDLEELKQRRVRLLGDCLICAAFLSYEGAFSWDFRNEMVYEVWQADVLERGIPLSQPFRIENLLTDEVEISRWGSEGLPPDELSVQNGILTTRSSRFPLCIDPQQQALNWVKKKEEKNNLK
;
A
#
# COMPACT_ATOMS: atom_id res chain seq x y z
N MET A 1 -120.68 7.30 -20.57
CA MET A 1 -120.95 7.35 -22.04
C MET A 1 -121.23 5.99 -22.70
N GLN A 2 -120.85 4.86 -22.11
CA GLN A 2 -120.98 3.53 -22.74
C GLN A 2 -122.43 3.07 -22.99
N ALA A 3 -123.40 3.56 -22.19
CA ALA A 3 -124.83 3.29 -22.35
C ALA A 3 -125.56 4.19 -23.37
N ILE A 4 -124.91 5.25 -23.89
CA ILE A 4 -125.51 6.25 -24.79
C ILE A 4 -124.90 6.16 -26.21
N SER A 5 -123.60 5.90 -26.35
CA SER A 5 -122.94 5.64 -27.63
C SER A 5 -121.63 4.87 -27.45
N LYS A 6 -121.51 3.71 -28.13
CA LYS A 6 -120.31 2.85 -28.09
C LYS A 6 -119.08 3.55 -28.70
N ALA A 7 -119.29 4.34 -29.78
CA ALA A 7 -118.25 5.15 -30.40
C ALA A 7 -117.83 6.34 -29.53
N GLY A 8 -118.80 7.02 -28.88
CA GLY A 8 -118.52 8.13 -27.97
C GLY A 8 -117.76 7.71 -26.70
N SER A 9 -118.00 6.51 -26.18
CA SER A 9 -117.24 5.94 -25.06
C SER A 9 -115.78 5.63 -25.40
N GLY A 10 -115.48 5.25 -26.65
CA GLY A 10 -114.11 5.02 -27.12
C GLY A 10 -113.33 6.33 -27.26
N MET A 11 -113.99 7.37 -27.79
CA MET A 11 -113.40 8.71 -27.85
C MET A 11 -113.17 9.31 -26.47
N LEU A 12 -114.11 9.16 -25.51
CA LEU A 12 -113.91 9.66 -24.15
C LEU A 12 -112.70 9.00 -23.47
N ARG A 13 -112.54 7.68 -23.59
CA ARG A 13 -111.36 6.95 -23.07
C ARG A 13 -110.07 7.38 -23.76
N PHE A 14 -110.11 7.64 -25.07
CA PHE A 14 -108.96 8.15 -25.80
C PHE A 14 -108.60 9.55 -25.31
N VAL A 15 -109.57 10.44 -25.11
CA VAL A 15 -109.35 11.80 -24.59
C VAL A 15 -108.83 11.77 -23.15
N GLU A 16 -109.37 10.92 -22.27
CA GLU A 16 -108.87 10.72 -20.90
C GLU A 16 -107.43 10.18 -20.90
N ALA A 17 -107.10 9.22 -21.77
CA ALA A 17 -105.75 8.69 -21.92
C ALA A 17 -104.77 9.73 -22.51
N VAL A 18 -105.24 10.58 -23.44
CA VAL A 18 -104.44 11.66 -24.02
C VAL A 18 -104.22 12.78 -23.00
N MET A 19 -105.20 13.13 -22.17
CA MET A 19 -105.02 14.08 -21.07
C MET A 19 -104.06 13.54 -20.01
N GLY A 20 -104.23 12.28 -19.59
CA GLY A 20 -103.30 11.62 -18.67
C GLY A 20 -101.88 11.51 -19.24
N TYR A 21 -101.74 11.24 -20.54
CA TYR A 21 -100.44 11.25 -21.23
C TYR A 21 -99.85 12.66 -21.29
N CYS A 22 -100.65 13.70 -21.55
CA CYS A 22 -100.18 15.09 -21.58
C CYS A 22 -99.63 15.56 -20.23
N ASP A 23 -100.32 15.26 -19.12
CA ASP A 23 -99.86 15.62 -17.77
C ASP A 23 -98.57 14.89 -17.41
N VAL A 24 -98.52 13.58 -17.67
CA VAL A 24 -97.32 12.76 -17.43
C VAL A 24 -96.17 13.16 -18.37
N ALA A 25 -96.46 13.50 -19.63
CA ALA A 25 -95.45 13.96 -20.58
C ALA A 25 -94.86 15.32 -20.21
N ARG A 26 -95.68 16.23 -19.64
CA ARG A 26 -95.23 17.53 -19.15
C ARG A 26 -94.22 17.39 -18.00
N ASP A 27 -94.39 16.40 -17.14
CA ASP A 27 -93.46 16.10 -16.04
C ASP A 27 -92.25 15.25 -16.46
N ILE A 28 -92.44 14.30 -17.39
CA ILE A 28 -91.38 13.36 -17.82
C ILE A 28 -90.44 14.01 -18.85
N LYS A 29 -90.93 14.89 -19.73
CA LYS A 29 -90.10 15.54 -20.75
C LYS A 29 -88.89 16.30 -20.17
N PRO A 30 -89.04 17.19 -19.15
CA PRO A 30 -87.88 17.87 -18.56
C PRO A 30 -86.95 16.90 -17.82
N LYS A 31 -87.48 15.80 -17.24
CA LYS A 31 -86.65 14.75 -16.62
C LYS A 31 -85.83 13.99 -17.67
N ARG A 32 -86.41 13.64 -18.82
CA ARG A 32 -85.70 13.02 -19.94
C ARG A 32 -84.65 13.95 -20.53
N GLU A 33 -84.95 15.23 -20.71
CA GLU A 33 -83.98 16.22 -21.17
C GLU A 33 -82.83 16.41 -20.16
N LYS A 34 -83.13 16.40 -18.85
CA LYS A 34 -82.13 16.48 -17.78
C LYS A 34 -81.22 15.25 -17.74
N VAL A 35 -81.79 14.05 -17.89
CA VAL A 35 -81.02 12.80 -18.01
C VAL A 35 -80.11 12.84 -19.23
N ALA A 36 -80.63 13.19 -20.41
CA ALA A 36 -79.83 13.29 -21.63
C ALA A 36 -78.68 14.32 -21.52
N ARG A 37 -78.91 15.44 -20.83
CA ARG A 37 -77.86 16.45 -20.56
C ARG A 37 -76.79 15.91 -19.61
N LEU A 38 -77.20 15.26 -18.52
CA LEU A 38 -76.27 14.68 -17.55
C LEU A 38 -75.47 13.53 -18.16
N GLU A 39 -76.08 12.69 -18.99
CA GLU A 39 -75.39 11.64 -19.74
C GLU A 39 -74.33 12.23 -20.67
N ARG A 40 -74.67 13.29 -21.44
CA ARG A 40 -73.67 13.98 -22.28
C ARG A 40 -72.49 14.51 -21.46
N ASN A 41 -72.76 15.20 -20.36
CA ASN A 41 -71.70 15.75 -19.51
C ASN A 41 -70.86 14.64 -18.88
N PHE A 42 -71.51 13.56 -18.43
CA PHE A 42 -70.83 12.39 -17.87
C PHE A 42 -69.88 11.75 -18.89
N PHE A 43 -70.32 11.57 -20.14
CA PHE A 43 -69.46 11.03 -21.19
C PHE A 43 -68.29 11.95 -21.55
N GLN A 44 -68.48 13.28 -21.52
CA GLN A 44 -67.41 14.24 -21.73
C GLN A 44 -66.37 14.19 -20.61
N SER A 45 -66.80 14.29 -19.34
CA SER A 45 -65.90 14.22 -18.18
C SER A 45 -65.21 12.85 -18.08
N LYS A 46 -65.90 11.76 -18.45
CA LYS A 46 -65.30 10.43 -18.49
C LYS A 46 -64.18 10.34 -19.53
N ARG A 47 -64.35 10.93 -20.71
CA ARG A 47 -63.29 11.00 -21.74
C ARG A 47 -62.09 11.83 -21.29
N GLU A 48 -62.33 12.97 -20.65
CA GLU A 48 -61.24 13.79 -20.09
C GLU A 48 -60.49 13.06 -18.98
N LEU A 49 -61.21 12.39 -18.08
CA LEU A 49 -60.60 11.57 -17.04
C LEU A 49 -59.73 10.47 -17.64
N GLU A 50 -60.25 9.72 -18.62
CA GLU A 50 -59.47 8.67 -19.30
C GLU A 50 -58.21 9.24 -19.98
N ARG A 51 -58.30 10.43 -20.60
CA ARG A 51 -57.13 11.09 -21.21
C ARG A 51 -56.08 11.45 -20.17
N ILE A 52 -56.48 12.12 -19.09
CA ILE A 52 -55.57 12.54 -18.02
C ILE A 52 -54.96 11.33 -17.33
N GLN A 53 -55.74 10.27 -17.08
CA GLN A 53 -55.25 9.02 -16.49
C GLN A 53 -54.16 8.40 -17.36
N ASN A 54 -54.35 8.40 -18.69
CA ASN A 54 -53.37 7.88 -19.64
C ASN A 54 -52.08 8.71 -19.65
N GLU A 55 -52.19 10.05 -19.71
CA GLU A 55 -51.04 10.95 -19.63
C GLU A 55 -50.26 10.77 -18.32
N LEU A 56 -50.97 10.67 -17.19
CA LEU A 56 -50.37 10.47 -15.88
C LEU A 56 -49.66 9.12 -15.79
N SER A 57 -50.24 8.07 -16.39
CA SER A 57 -49.61 6.76 -16.47
C SER A 57 -48.34 6.75 -17.34
N ALA A 58 -48.31 7.54 -18.42
CA ALA A 58 -47.14 7.67 -19.28
C ALA A 58 -46.01 8.40 -18.54
N ILE A 59 -46.33 9.53 -17.88
CA ILE A 59 -45.36 10.30 -17.09
C ILE A 59 -44.83 9.47 -15.93
N GLN A 60 -45.68 8.71 -15.22
CA GLN A 60 -45.22 7.82 -14.15
C GLN A 60 -44.25 6.74 -14.65
N LYS A 61 -44.48 6.18 -15.85
CA LYS A 61 -43.55 5.21 -16.45
C LYS A 61 -42.22 5.85 -16.81
N GLU A 62 -42.24 7.04 -17.40
CA GLU A 62 -41.01 7.78 -17.73
C GLU A 62 -40.24 8.16 -16.46
N LEU A 63 -40.95 8.62 -15.41
CA LEU A 63 -40.35 8.97 -14.13
C LEU A 63 -39.71 7.75 -13.45
N GLY A 64 -40.37 6.59 -13.51
CA GLY A 64 -39.83 5.32 -13.02
C GLY A 64 -38.55 4.92 -13.77
N ALA A 65 -38.60 4.91 -15.10
CA ALA A 65 -37.44 4.58 -15.92
C ALA A 65 -36.25 5.56 -15.73
N LEU A 66 -36.54 6.83 -15.47
CA LEU A 66 -35.51 7.83 -15.16
C LEU A 66 -34.96 7.65 -13.75
N GLY A 67 -35.81 7.28 -12.79
CA GLY A 67 -35.43 6.91 -11.43
C GLY A 67 -34.46 5.72 -11.41
N ASP A 68 -34.80 4.64 -12.12
CA ASP A 68 -33.96 3.44 -12.20
C ASP A 68 -32.57 3.77 -12.80
N LYS A 69 -32.54 4.59 -13.86
CA LYS A 69 -31.27 5.04 -14.46
C LYS A 69 -30.46 5.93 -13.53
N TYR A 70 -31.13 6.80 -12.78
CA TYR A 70 -30.47 7.67 -11.82
C TYR A 70 -29.86 6.86 -10.66
N GLU A 71 -30.59 5.88 -10.12
CA GLU A 71 -30.07 4.98 -9.09
C GLU A 71 -28.89 4.14 -9.60
N ALA A 72 -28.98 3.60 -10.82
CA ALA A 72 -27.87 2.88 -11.43
C ALA A 72 -26.62 3.77 -11.63
N ALA A 73 -26.79 4.99 -12.13
CA ALA A 73 -25.68 5.93 -12.32
C ALA A 73 -25.07 6.39 -10.97
N MET A 74 -25.90 6.56 -9.93
CA MET A 74 -25.43 6.94 -8.60
C MET A 74 -24.65 5.82 -7.91
N THR A 75 -25.07 4.56 -8.05
CA THR A 75 -24.33 3.42 -7.51
C THR A 75 -23.00 3.23 -8.23
N GLU A 76 -22.97 3.34 -9.56
CA GLU A 76 -21.73 3.28 -10.34
C GLU A 76 -20.77 4.42 -9.96
N LYS A 77 -21.28 5.65 -9.80
CA LYS A 77 -20.48 6.79 -9.34
C LYS A 77 -19.85 6.52 -7.97
N GLN A 78 -20.62 5.98 -7.02
CA GLN A 78 -20.10 5.67 -5.67
C GLN A 78 -18.99 4.64 -5.72
N LEU A 79 -19.17 3.55 -6.49
CA LEU A 79 -18.15 2.51 -6.65
C LEU A 79 -16.85 3.08 -7.24
N LEU A 80 -16.96 3.85 -8.32
CA LEU A 80 -15.78 4.47 -8.95
C LEU A 80 -15.08 5.47 -8.01
N GLN A 81 -15.85 6.18 -7.18
CA GLN A 81 -15.30 7.12 -6.21
C GLN A 81 -14.53 6.39 -5.09
N GLU A 82 -15.07 5.28 -4.58
CA GLU A 82 -14.38 4.43 -3.61
C GLU A 82 -13.09 3.82 -4.19
N GLU A 83 -13.16 3.30 -5.42
CA GLU A 83 -11.98 2.76 -6.11
C GLU A 83 -10.90 3.83 -6.33
N ALA A 84 -11.29 5.04 -6.72
CA ALA A 84 -10.38 6.17 -6.90
C ALA A 84 -9.68 6.56 -5.58
N GLU A 85 -10.43 6.63 -4.48
CA GLU A 85 -9.85 6.93 -3.15
C GLU A 85 -8.85 5.85 -2.71
N VAL A 86 -9.16 4.56 -2.95
CA VAL A 86 -8.25 3.46 -2.63
C VAL A 86 -6.97 3.55 -3.49
N MET A 87 -7.11 3.85 -4.78
CA MET A 87 -5.96 4.02 -5.67
C MET A 87 -5.09 5.21 -5.26
N GLU A 88 -5.70 6.34 -4.89
CA GLU A 88 -4.97 7.53 -4.42
C GLU A 88 -4.17 7.21 -3.16
N ARG A 89 -4.77 6.54 -2.17
CA ARG A 89 -4.05 6.10 -0.96
C ARG A 89 -2.89 5.18 -1.27
N ARG A 90 -3.05 4.25 -2.21
CA ARG A 90 -1.98 3.35 -2.67
C ARG A 90 -0.86 4.11 -3.37
N LEU A 91 -1.20 5.08 -4.22
CA LEU A 91 -0.22 5.92 -4.90
C LEU A 91 0.61 6.74 -3.91
N VAL A 92 -0.04 7.38 -2.93
CA VAL A 92 0.66 8.14 -1.89
C VAL A 92 1.57 7.24 -1.06
N ALA A 93 1.12 6.03 -0.73
CA ALA A 93 1.95 5.06 -0.01
C ALA A 93 3.16 4.61 -0.85
N ALA A 94 2.96 4.32 -2.14
CA ALA A 94 4.03 3.95 -3.06
C ALA A 94 5.06 5.08 -3.24
N ASP A 95 4.60 6.33 -3.39
CA ASP A 95 5.47 7.49 -3.54
C ASP A 95 6.34 7.72 -2.28
N LYS A 96 5.76 7.56 -1.09
CA LYS A 96 6.52 7.57 0.18
C LYS A 96 7.58 6.47 0.24
N LEU A 97 7.27 5.27 -0.24
CA LEU A 97 8.24 4.17 -0.28
C LEU A 97 9.36 4.44 -1.30
N ILE A 98 9.01 4.90 -2.49
CA ILE A 98 10.00 5.21 -3.55
C ILE A 98 10.90 6.36 -3.12
N SER A 99 10.34 7.42 -2.55
CA SER A 99 11.12 8.55 -2.03
C SER A 99 12.00 8.14 -0.85
N GLY A 100 11.48 7.37 0.10
CA GLY A 100 12.24 6.84 1.23
C GLY A 100 13.36 5.88 0.84
N LEU A 101 13.15 5.06 -0.20
CA LEU A 101 14.15 4.13 -0.72
C LEU A 101 15.10 4.78 -1.74
N GLY A 102 14.81 5.99 -2.21
CA GLY A 102 15.64 6.67 -3.21
C GLY A 102 17.05 6.99 -2.69
N SER A 103 17.18 7.38 -1.42
CA SER A 103 18.50 7.57 -0.78
C SER A 103 19.21 6.24 -0.55
N GLU A 104 18.48 5.21 -0.13
CA GLU A 104 19.03 3.87 0.09
C GLU A 104 19.56 3.26 -1.21
N ASN A 105 18.84 3.42 -2.32
CA ASN A 105 19.28 2.94 -3.62
C ASN A 105 20.61 3.59 -4.05
N LYS A 106 20.78 4.90 -3.82
CA LYS A 106 22.07 5.58 -4.08
C LYS A 106 23.18 5.02 -3.20
N ARG A 107 22.93 4.92 -1.89
CA ARG A 107 23.88 4.37 -0.93
C ARG A 107 24.32 2.96 -1.30
N TRP A 108 23.38 2.06 -1.58
CA TRP A 108 23.70 0.69 -1.98
C TRP A 108 24.44 0.61 -3.32
N THR A 109 24.17 1.54 -4.24
CA THR A 109 24.89 1.61 -5.51
C THR A 109 26.34 2.05 -5.28
N GLU A 110 26.56 3.03 -4.41
CA GLU A 110 27.90 3.49 -4.00
C GLU A 110 28.65 2.37 -3.25
N ASP A 111 28.01 1.74 -2.25
CA ASP A 111 28.55 0.62 -1.49
C ASP A 111 28.94 -0.55 -2.43
N LEU A 112 28.10 -0.85 -3.42
CA LEU A 112 28.35 -1.92 -4.39
C LEU A 112 29.57 -1.62 -5.25
N GLU A 113 29.77 -0.37 -5.65
CA GLU A 113 30.93 0.03 -6.43
C GLU A 113 32.21 0.02 -5.58
N GLU A 114 32.13 0.46 -4.33
CA GLU A 114 33.23 0.37 -3.37
C GLU A 114 33.62 -1.11 -3.13
N LEU A 115 32.64 -1.99 -2.91
CA LEU A 115 32.88 -3.42 -2.69
C LEU A 115 33.52 -4.09 -3.91
N LYS A 116 33.16 -3.70 -5.14
CA LYS A 116 33.84 -4.20 -6.34
C LYS A 116 35.32 -3.81 -6.36
N GLN A 117 35.63 -2.56 -6.03
CA GLN A 117 37.03 -2.10 -5.94
C GLN A 117 37.77 -2.83 -4.82
N ARG A 118 37.14 -2.96 -3.65
CA ARG A 118 37.70 -3.67 -2.49
C ARG A 118 37.96 -5.14 -2.80
N ARG A 119 37.10 -5.81 -3.57
CA ARG A 119 37.28 -7.21 -4.00
C ARG A 119 38.60 -7.42 -4.76
N VAL A 120 38.99 -6.47 -5.61
CA VAL A 120 40.24 -6.57 -6.38
C VAL A 120 41.46 -6.34 -5.48
N ARG A 121 41.39 -5.36 -4.58
CA ARG A 121 42.46 -5.00 -3.63
C ARG A 121 42.64 -6.04 -2.51
N LEU A 122 41.58 -6.78 -2.18
CA LEU A 122 41.58 -7.81 -1.14
C LEU A 122 42.65 -8.87 -1.36
N LEU A 123 43.02 -9.17 -2.61
CA LEU A 123 44.07 -10.14 -2.91
C LEU A 123 45.42 -9.72 -2.34
N GLY A 124 45.81 -8.45 -2.54
CA GLY A 124 47.04 -7.89 -1.96
C GLY A 124 46.94 -7.80 -0.44
N ASP A 125 45.80 -7.36 0.07
CA ASP A 125 45.59 -7.21 1.53
C ASP A 125 45.73 -8.58 2.23
N CYS A 126 45.10 -9.63 1.68
CA CYS A 126 45.22 -11.00 2.19
C CYS A 126 46.64 -11.54 2.11
N LEU A 127 47.41 -11.21 1.07
CA LEU A 127 48.79 -11.66 0.91
C LEU A 127 49.67 -11.11 2.04
N ILE A 128 49.62 -9.80 2.28
CA ILE A 128 50.42 -9.16 3.33
C ILE A 128 49.95 -9.61 4.72
N CYS A 129 48.64 -9.67 4.97
CA CYS A 129 48.10 -10.15 6.24
C CYS A 129 48.47 -11.62 6.52
N ALA A 130 48.47 -12.49 5.51
CA ALA A 130 48.89 -13.89 5.67
C ALA A 130 50.39 -14.00 5.96
N ALA A 131 51.22 -13.19 5.30
CA ALA A 131 52.65 -13.12 5.59
C ALA A 131 52.90 -12.63 7.02
N PHE A 132 52.19 -11.58 7.46
CA PHE A 132 52.26 -11.06 8.81
C PHE A 132 51.93 -12.13 9.87
N LEU A 133 50.79 -12.81 9.72
CA LEU A 133 50.38 -13.87 10.65
C LEU A 133 51.35 -15.06 10.70
N SER A 134 52.09 -15.30 9.61
CA SER A 134 52.98 -16.45 9.48
C SER A 134 54.40 -16.18 9.97
N TYR A 135 54.92 -14.96 9.74
CA TYR A 135 56.34 -14.66 9.92
C TYR A 135 56.62 -13.60 10.98
N GLU A 136 55.72 -12.62 11.19
CA GLU A 136 56.02 -11.45 12.02
C GLU A 136 55.86 -11.65 13.53
N GLY A 137 55.29 -12.77 13.96
CA GLY A 137 54.95 -13.02 15.35
C GLY A 137 56.12 -12.92 16.34
N ALA A 138 57.34 -13.25 15.92
CA ALA A 138 58.53 -13.27 16.79
C ALA A 138 59.34 -11.97 16.81
N PHE A 139 59.08 -11.04 15.89
CA PHE A 139 59.89 -9.83 15.72
C PHE A 139 59.39 -8.66 16.56
N SER A 140 60.27 -7.67 16.76
CA SER A 140 59.97 -6.42 17.46
C SER A 140 59.09 -5.48 16.63
N TRP A 141 58.47 -4.51 17.30
CA TRP A 141 57.64 -3.49 16.66
C TRP A 141 58.32 -2.82 15.46
N ASP A 142 59.54 -2.29 15.67
CA ASP A 142 60.25 -1.52 14.63
C ASP A 142 60.49 -2.37 13.37
N PHE A 143 60.88 -3.63 13.57
CA PHE A 143 61.12 -4.57 12.47
C PHE A 143 59.83 -4.94 11.73
N ARG A 144 58.74 -5.16 12.46
CA ARG A 144 57.42 -5.41 11.85
C ARG A 144 56.97 -4.24 11.00
N ASN A 145 57.14 -3.02 11.52
CA ASN A 145 56.74 -1.80 10.83
C ASN A 145 57.55 -1.61 9.53
N GLU A 146 58.87 -1.79 9.60
CA GLU A 146 59.75 -1.77 8.42
C GLU A 146 59.36 -2.85 7.40
N MET A 147 59.23 -4.12 7.84
CA MET A 147 58.90 -5.24 6.96
C MET A 147 57.55 -5.06 6.27
N VAL A 148 56.50 -4.71 7.03
CA VAL A 148 55.13 -4.64 6.48
C VAL A 148 54.96 -3.41 5.59
N TYR A 149 55.31 -2.21 6.07
CA TYR A 149 54.96 -0.96 5.42
C TYR A 149 56.02 -0.44 4.46
N GLU A 150 57.31 -0.73 4.69
CA GLU A 150 58.40 -0.25 3.83
C GLU A 150 58.82 -1.30 2.80
N VAL A 151 58.94 -2.57 3.20
CA VAL A 151 59.44 -3.63 2.30
C VAL A 151 58.31 -4.33 1.54
N TRP A 152 57.37 -4.98 2.25
CA TRP A 152 56.35 -5.83 1.63
C TRP A 152 55.32 -5.03 0.85
N GLN A 153 54.83 -3.92 1.43
CA GLN A 153 53.91 -3.05 0.72
C GLN A 153 54.53 -2.49 -0.58
N ALA A 154 55.81 -2.09 -0.55
CA ALA A 154 56.50 -1.60 -1.74
C ALA A 154 56.68 -2.69 -2.81
N ASP A 155 57.12 -3.89 -2.43
CA ASP A 155 57.30 -5.03 -3.34
C ASP A 155 55.98 -5.47 -3.99
N VAL A 156 54.88 -5.53 -3.23
CA VAL A 156 53.54 -5.87 -3.75
C VAL A 156 53.07 -4.84 -4.78
N LEU A 157 53.30 -3.55 -4.52
CA LEU A 157 52.96 -2.47 -5.45
C LEU A 157 53.84 -2.49 -6.71
N GLU A 158 55.14 -2.76 -6.58
CA GLU A 158 56.06 -2.89 -7.72
C GLU A 158 55.67 -4.05 -8.64
N ARG A 159 55.20 -5.16 -8.07
CA ARG A 159 54.67 -6.31 -8.82
C ARG A 159 53.32 -6.06 -9.48
N GLY A 160 52.72 -4.89 -9.30
CA GLY A 160 51.41 -4.53 -9.86
C GLY A 160 50.23 -5.25 -9.22
N ILE A 161 50.40 -5.76 -7.99
CA ILE A 161 49.31 -6.40 -7.24
C ILE A 161 48.48 -5.29 -6.57
N PRO A 162 47.16 -5.23 -6.83
CA PRO A 162 46.30 -4.22 -6.20
C PRO A 162 46.25 -4.40 -4.68
N LEU A 163 46.45 -3.30 -3.95
CA LEU A 163 46.46 -3.23 -2.49
C LEU A 163 45.60 -2.04 -2.03
N SER A 164 44.96 -2.15 -0.87
CA SER A 164 44.25 -1.02 -0.26
C SER A 164 45.24 0.07 0.20
N GLN A 165 44.91 1.35 -0.01
CA GLN A 165 45.73 2.49 0.38
C GLN A 165 44.87 3.54 1.11
N PRO A 166 45.21 3.94 2.34
CA PRO A 166 46.32 3.45 3.16
C PRO A 166 46.09 2.00 3.63
N PHE A 167 47.13 1.15 3.54
CA PHE A 167 47.09 -0.22 4.05
C PHE A 167 47.29 -0.21 5.57
N ARG A 168 46.51 -1.01 6.27
CA ARG A 168 46.66 -1.27 7.71
C ARG A 168 46.24 -2.71 8.01
N ILE A 169 46.99 -3.38 8.87
CA ILE A 169 46.78 -4.80 9.20
C ILE A 169 45.45 -4.99 9.93
N GLU A 170 45.13 -4.07 10.84
CA GLU A 170 43.93 -4.09 11.66
C GLU A 170 42.63 -3.99 10.84
N ASN A 171 42.67 -3.39 9.65
CA ASN A 171 41.47 -3.20 8.82
C ASN A 171 40.89 -4.50 8.25
N LEU A 172 41.71 -5.55 8.10
CA LEU A 172 41.29 -6.84 7.56
C LEU A 172 41.13 -7.90 8.66
N LEU A 173 42.04 -7.90 9.64
CA LEU A 173 42.11 -8.97 10.65
C LEU A 173 41.28 -8.71 11.91
N THR A 174 40.80 -7.48 12.09
CA THR A 174 39.99 -7.03 13.24
C THR A 174 38.87 -6.08 12.82
N ASP A 175 37.96 -5.80 13.74
CA ASP A 175 37.00 -4.71 13.65
C ASP A 175 37.09 -3.79 14.89
N GLU A 176 36.53 -2.58 14.79
CA GLU A 176 36.57 -1.60 15.89
C GLU A 176 35.89 -2.11 17.17
N VAL A 177 34.90 -3.00 17.00
CA VAL A 177 34.17 -3.62 18.11
C VAL A 177 35.07 -4.58 18.88
N GLU A 178 35.84 -5.43 18.18
CA GLU A 178 36.82 -6.34 18.76
C GLU A 178 37.95 -5.58 19.43
N ILE A 179 38.47 -4.52 18.80
CA ILE A 179 39.50 -3.64 19.40
C ILE A 179 38.97 -2.99 20.69
N SER A 180 37.75 -2.43 20.67
CA SER A 180 37.12 -1.84 21.85
C SER A 180 36.88 -2.86 22.96
N ARG A 181 36.56 -4.10 22.59
CA ARG A 181 36.40 -5.20 23.53
C ARG A 181 37.73 -5.57 24.16
N TRP A 182 38.81 -5.69 23.40
CA TRP A 182 40.15 -5.92 23.94
C TRP A 182 40.59 -4.78 24.87
N GLY A 183 40.25 -3.54 24.52
CA GLY A 183 40.36 -2.37 25.39
C GLY A 183 39.73 -2.57 26.77
N SER A 184 38.48 -3.04 26.78
CA SER A 184 37.75 -3.35 28.01
C SER A 184 38.35 -4.53 28.78
N GLU A 185 38.99 -5.47 28.08
CA GLU A 185 39.71 -6.62 28.62
C GLU A 185 41.14 -6.28 29.08
N GLY A 186 41.59 -5.02 28.97
CA GLY A 186 42.87 -4.53 29.49
C GLY A 186 44.03 -4.53 28.49
N LEU A 187 43.77 -4.81 27.21
CA LEU A 187 44.72 -4.58 26.13
C LEU A 187 44.67 -3.10 25.73
N PRO A 188 45.78 -2.34 25.74
CA PRO A 188 45.77 -0.96 25.31
C PRO A 188 45.48 -0.83 23.80
N PRO A 189 44.93 0.31 23.36
CA PRO A 189 44.45 0.51 21.99
C PRO A 189 45.56 0.96 21.01
N ASP A 190 46.84 0.82 21.37
CA ASP A 190 47.96 1.14 20.49
C ASP A 190 48.15 0.05 19.41
N GLU A 191 48.75 0.44 18.28
CA GLU A 191 48.87 -0.44 17.11
C GLU A 191 49.68 -1.71 17.41
N LEU A 192 50.74 -1.63 18.23
CA LEU A 192 51.52 -2.78 18.66
C LEU A 192 50.66 -3.76 19.48
N SER A 193 49.93 -3.26 20.48
CA SER A 193 49.04 -4.10 21.30
C SER A 193 47.94 -4.74 20.47
N VAL A 194 47.32 -4.00 19.54
CA VAL A 194 46.30 -4.53 18.62
C VAL A 194 46.89 -5.62 17.72
N GLN A 195 48.07 -5.40 17.14
CA GLN A 195 48.79 -6.40 16.35
C GLN A 195 49.14 -7.67 17.15
N ASN A 196 49.55 -7.51 18.42
CA ASN A 196 49.78 -8.65 19.31
C ASN A 196 48.46 -9.39 19.64
N GLY A 197 47.36 -8.65 19.80
CA GLY A 197 46.02 -9.21 19.96
C GLY A 197 45.58 -10.03 18.74
N ILE A 198 45.84 -9.51 17.54
CA ILE A 198 45.63 -10.21 16.26
C ILE A 198 46.45 -11.50 16.20
N LEU A 199 47.76 -11.42 16.46
CA LEU A 199 48.64 -12.59 16.45
C LEU A 199 48.21 -13.65 17.48
N THR A 200 47.69 -13.22 18.63
CA THR A 200 47.23 -14.14 19.68
C THR A 200 45.92 -14.85 19.31
N THR A 201 45.03 -14.19 18.56
CA THR A 201 43.67 -14.66 18.29
C THR A 201 43.48 -15.29 16.92
N ARG A 202 44.22 -14.82 15.92
CA ARG A 202 44.08 -15.22 14.50
C ARG A 202 45.19 -16.15 14.03
N SER A 203 46.21 -16.40 14.84
CA SER A 203 47.24 -17.39 14.50
C SER A 203 46.67 -18.81 14.50
N SER A 204 47.16 -19.63 13.58
CA SER A 204 46.74 -21.03 13.44
C SER A 204 47.31 -21.96 14.49
N ARG A 205 48.31 -21.49 15.26
CA ARG A 205 49.03 -22.24 16.29
C ARG A 205 48.86 -21.54 17.63
N PHE A 206 48.96 -22.29 18.72
CA PHE A 206 48.96 -21.70 20.04
C PHE A 206 50.15 -20.74 20.20
N PRO A 207 49.90 -19.44 20.43
CA PRO A 207 50.95 -18.44 20.52
C PRO A 207 51.70 -18.58 21.84
N LEU A 208 53.03 -18.45 21.79
CA LEU A 208 53.87 -18.33 22.98
C LEU A 208 54.15 -16.83 23.22
N CYS A 209 53.52 -16.27 24.25
CA CYS A 209 53.70 -14.86 24.59
C CYS A 209 54.96 -14.65 25.43
N ILE A 210 55.90 -13.86 24.94
CA ILE A 210 57.06 -13.37 25.70
C ILE A 210 56.65 -12.03 26.33
N ASP A 211 56.21 -12.08 27.60
CA ASP A 211 55.54 -10.95 28.24
C ASP A 211 56.16 -10.61 29.61
N PRO A 212 57.21 -9.78 29.66
CA PRO A 212 57.85 -9.38 30.91
C PRO A 212 56.96 -8.47 31.78
N GLN A 213 55.96 -7.80 31.18
CA GLN A 213 55.06 -6.86 31.86
C GLN A 213 53.75 -7.50 32.34
N GLN A 214 53.53 -8.79 32.04
CA GLN A 214 52.30 -9.54 32.34
C GLN A 214 51.02 -8.94 31.71
N GLN A 215 51.18 -8.15 30.65
CA GLN A 215 50.06 -7.53 29.93
C GLN A 215 49.19 -8.56 29.20
N ALA A 216 49.81 -9.48 28.45
CA ALA A 216 49.12 -10.57 27.76
C ALA A 216 48.51 -11.55 28.76
N LEU A 217 49.20 -11.82 29.88
CA LEU A 217 48.66 -12.66 30.95
C LEU A 217 47.36 -12.10 31.52
N ASN A 218 47.36 -10.81 31.90
CA ASN A 218 46.20 -10.14 32.47
C ASN A 218 45.05 -10.05 31.46
N TRP A 219 45.35 -9.75 30.20
CA TRP A 219 44.37 -9.69 29.12
C TRP A 219 43.70 -11.06 28.88
N VAL A 220 44.48 -12.13 28.71
CA VAL A 220 43.95 -13.48 28.47
C VAL A 220 43.11 -13.97 29.65
N LYS A 221 43.55 -13.74 30.90
CA LYS A 221 42.77 -14.08 32.09
C LYS A 221 41.41 -13.38 32.11
N LYS A 222 41.37 -12.09 31.80
CA LYS A 222 40.13 -11.31 31.79
C LYS A 222 39.22 -11.70 30.62
N LYS A 223 39.81 -11.98 29.45
CA LYS A 223 39.09 -12.43 28.26
C LYS A 223 38.42 -13.80 28.44
N GLU A 224 39.16 -14.73 29.04
CA GLU A 224 38.72 -16.12 29.26
C GLU A 224 38.08 -16.36 30.63
N GLU A 225 37.80 -15.31 31.40
CA GLU A 225 37.15 -15.40 32.72
C GLU A 225 35.80 -16.14 32.63
N LYS A 226 35.03 -15.85 31.58
CA LYS A 226 33.75 -16.54 31.29
C LYS A 226 33.91 -18.02 30.97
N ASN A 227 35.10 -18.43 30.54
CA ASN A 227 35.45 -19.80 30.17
C ASN A 227 36.14 -20.55 31.32
N ASN A 228 36.05 -20.03 32.56
CA ASN A 228 36.63 -20.59 33.79
C ASN A 228 38.17 -20.66 33.80
N LEU A 229 38.85 -19.81 33.03
CA LEU A 229 40.29 -19.62 33.17
C LEU A 229 40.57 -18.76 34.42
N LYS A 230 41.40 -19.25 35.35
CA LYS A 230 41.76 -18.57 36.61
C LYS A 230 43.10 -17.82 36.52
#